data_AF-A0A1Q6M2S2-F1
#
_entry.id   AF-A0A1Q6M2S2-F1
#
_cell.length_a   1.000
_cell.length_b   1.000
_cell.length_c   1.000
_cell.angle_alpha   90.00
_cell.angle_beta   90.00
_cell.angle_gamma   90.00
#
_symmetry.space_group_name_H-M   'P 1'
#
loop_
_entity.id
_entity.type
_entity.pdbx_description
1 polymer ?
#
loop_
_entity_poly.entity_id
_entity_poly.type
_entity_poly.pdbx_seq_one_letter_code
_entity_poly.pdbx_strand_id
1 'polypeptide(L)'
;MGREQDWKEIEKTQLNYEQGLKDQYKGIDIVKISKENRKTIHKIKKINAKADKLVRALLIWYVIFLILLIIFGTHIYIMYLNNIKNRVNIDFIADLKDCYGINAKVIEKDIDKSGNGKYVLKSKEKKPIEFIVIKKFGSYTFDYFDRTLKEEYEKSSDEIKKTFEPHEEYNVNGEFKYNLNSNASSLSDIDNIVHKYVQMRDNAGKHFGYNWNVNINFDGMIEKIWSMGLNEDEESINRRIKCEYVVSKIDGGDNTKLTDEEITRYYKPYSLKVFINGKEVYSSIMNQQVQQTALYSYSEEDYTMPISALGEIEEVQITYNKYSTPLELTFKDKTYKIGGSTVNLENSTIPTYVEVQTLKQIIGAKLEFNYKEQTLNIVVK
;
A
#
# COMPACT_ATOMS: atom_id res chain seq x y z
N MET A 1 -10.78 100.69 -59.88
CA MET A 1 -10.23 99.93 -61.02
C MET A 1 -9.12 99.04 -60.47
N GLY A 2 -9.20 97.71 -60.64
CA GLY A 2 -8.24 96.77 -60.04
C GLY A 2 -8.74 95.33 -59.98
N ARG A 3 -9.29 94.79 -61.09
CA ARG A 3 -9.76 93.39 -61.15
C ARG A 3 -9.31 92.63 -62.39
N GLU A 4 -8.62 93.26 -63.34
CA GLU A 4 -8.20 92.60 -64.59
C GLU A 4 -6.70 92.31 -64.63
N GLN A 5 -5.92 93.05 -63.83
CA GLN A 5 -4.50 92.75 -63.59
C GLN A 5 -4.32 91.51 -62.71
N ASP A 6 -5.16 91.35 -61.68
CA ASP A 6 -5.09 90.21 -60.76
C ASP A 6 -5.31 88.85 -61.44
N TRP A 7 -6.23 88.74 -62.40
CA TRP A 7 -6.48 87.47 -63.10
C TRP A 7 -5.33 87.05 -64.03
N LYS A 8 -4.72 88.03 -64.72
CA LYS A 8 -3.54 87.74 -65.57
C LYS A 8 -2.33 87.35 -64.74
N GLU A 9 -2.23 87.84 -63.51
CA GLU A 9 -1.17 87.45 -62.58
C GLU A 9 -1.38 86.03 -62.06
N ILE A 10 -2.61 85.66 -61.69
CA ILE A 10 -2.96 84.31 -61.23
C ILE A 10 -2.71 83.25 -62.33
N GLU A 11 -3.14 83.51 -63.56
CA GLU A 11 -3.02 82.56 -64.67
C GLU A 11 -1.55 82.34 -65.07
N LYS A 12 -0.75 83.41 -65.05
CA LYS A 12 0.71 83.33 -65.25
C LYS A 12 1.42 82.58 -64.12
N THR A 13 0.91 82.67 -62.90
CA THR A 13 1.45 81.95 -61.73
C THR A 13 1.15 80.45 -61.81
N GLN A 14 -0.03 80.06 -62.29
CA GLN A 14 -0.43 78.66 -62.45
C GLN A 14 0.35 77.95 -63.59
N LEU A 15 0.52 78.61 -64.73
CA LEU A 15 1.33 78.10 -65.84
C LEU A 15 2.81 77.96 -65.44
N ASN A 16 3.37 78.92 -64.70
CA ASN A 16 4.74 78.82 -64.18
C ASN A 16 4.90 77.70 -63.14
N TYR A 17 3.87 77.42 -62.33
CA TYR A 17 3.88 76.32 -61.36
C TYR A 17 3.87 74.95 -62.05
N GLU A 18 3.05 74.78 -63.09
CA GLU A 18 3.01 73.54 -63.87
C GLU A 18 4.27 73.32 -64.73
N GLN A 19 4.83 74.39 -65.30
CA GLN A 19 6.10 74.33 -66.02
C GLN A 19 7.26 74.00 -65.06
N GLY A 20 7.27 74.62 -63.88
CA GLY A 20 8.27 74.36 -62.83
C GLY A 20 8.28 72.91 -62.33
N LEU A 21 7.11 72.28 -62.21
CA LEU A 21 7.01 70.86 -61.85
C LEU A 21 7.47 69.90 -62.97
N LYS A 22 7.25 70.25 -64.24
CA LYS A 22 7.74 69.46 -65.39
C LYS A 22 9.26 69.56 -65.56
N ASP A 23 9.82 70.75 -65.30
CA ASP A 23 11.26 70.98 -65.38
C ASP A 23 12.01 70.37 -64.18
N GLN A 24 11.42 70.37 -62.98
CA GLN A 24 12.03 69.78 -61.78
C GLN A 24 12.18 68.25 -61.86
N TYR A 25 11.34 67.57 -62.65
CA TYR A 25 11.33 66.10 -62.78
C TYR A 25 11.61 65.61 -64.20
N LYS A 26 12.34 66.40 -65.00
CA LYS A 26 12.87 66.03 -66.34
C LYS A 26 11.83 65.31 -67.23
N GLY A 27 10.59 65.81 -67.28
CA GLY A 27 9.55 65.30 -68.19
C GLY A 27 8.81 64.02 -67.76
N ILE A 28 8.90 63.57 -66.50
CA ILE A 28 8.13 62.40 -66.01
C ILE A 28 6.74 62.84 -65.50
N ASP A 29 5.68 62.23 -66.05
CA ASP A 29 4.28 62.50 -65.67
C ASP A 29 3.87 61.76 -64.37
N ILE A 30 4.19 62.37 -63.23
CA ILE A 30 4.00 61.82 -61.87
C ILE A 30 2.54 61.50 -61.54
N VAL A 31 1.57 62.13 -62.21
CA VAL A 31 0.13 61.97 -61.93
C VAL A 31 -0.36 60.57 -62.27
N LYS A 32 0.25 59.88 -63.25
CA LYS A 32 -0.17 58.53 -63.68
C LYS A 32 0.30 57.41 -62.73
N ILE A 33 1.47 57.57 -62.10
CA ILE A 33 2.06 56.59 -61.15
C ILE A 33 1.30 56.54 -59.81
N SER A 34 0.58 57.62 -59.46
CA SER A 34 -0.14 57.75 -58.19
C SER A 34 -1.36 56.83 -58.03
N LYS A 35 -2.02 56.37 -59.10
CA LYS A 35 -3.31 55.67 -59.00
C LYS A 35 -3.19 54.15 -58.78
N GLU A 36 -2.17 53.49 -59.34
CA GLU A 36 -1.96 52.05 -59.15
C GLU A 36 -1.38 51.71 -57.76
N ASN A 37 -0.47 52.52 -57.23
CA ASN A 37 0.15 52.26 -55.93
C ASN A 37 -0.79 52.43 -54.72
N ARG A 38 -1.87 53.23 -54.83
CA ARG A 38 -2.83 53.42 -53.72
C ARG A 38 -3.63 52.14 -53.39
N LYS A 39 -4.00 51.32 -54.39
CA LYS A 39 -4.77 50.08 -54.14
C LYS A 39 -3.94 49.01 -53.44
N THR A 40 -2.64 48.91 -53.76
CA THR A 40 -1.71 47.97 -53.15
C THR A 40 -1.38 48.36 -51.70
N ILE A 41 -1.13 49.65 -51.45
CA ILE A 41 -0.88 50.18 -50.08
C ILE A 41 -2.09 49.98 -49.17
N HIS A 42 -3.32 50.12 -49.69
CA HIS A 42 -4.53 49.94 -48.87
C HIS A 42 -4.79 48.47 -48.50
N LYS A 43 -4.46 47.52 -49.40
CA LYS A 43 -4.50 46.08 -49.09
C LYS A 43 -3.47 45.69 -48.04
N ILE A 44 -2.24 46.18 -48.13
CA ILE A 44 -1.16 45.90 -47.17
C ILE A 44 -1.50 46.46 -45.77
N LYS A 45 -2.03 47.69 -45.67
CA LYS A 45 -2.49 48.26 -44.39
C LYS A 45 -3.61 47.43 -43.73
N LYS A 46 -4.55 46.89 -44.53
CA LYS A 46 -5.67 46.07 -44.02
C LYS A 46 -5.22 44.70 -43.53
N ILE A 47 -4.17 44.12 -44.14
CA ILE A 47 -3.55 42.87 -43.69
C ILE A 47 -2.77 43.09 -42.39
N ASN A 48 -1.95 44.16 -42.30
CA ASN A 48 -1.22 44.49 -41.08
C ASN A 48 -2.13 44.79 -39.87
N ALA A 49 -3.26 45.49 -40.08
CA ALA A 49 -4.22 45.75 -39.00
C ALA A 49 -4.91 44.47 -38.49
N LYS A 50 -5.14 43.47 -39.36
CA LYS A 50 -5.66 42.17 -38.94
C LYS A 50 -4.61 41.34 -38.19
N ALA A 51 -3.36 41.40 -38.62
CA ALA A 51 -2.25 40.73 -37.95
C ALA A 51 -1.99 41.29 -36.55
N ASP A 52 -1.99 42.62 -36.38
CA ASP A 52 -1.83 43.27 -35.06
C ASP A 52 -2.95 42.89 -34.09
N LYS A 53 -4.20 42.80 -34.56
CA LYS A 53 -5.33 42.35 -33.74
C LYS A 53 -5.20 40.89 -33.30
N LEU A 54 -4.68 40.02 -34.17
CA LEU A 54 -4.39 38.61 -33.86
C LEU A 54 -3.26 38.47 -32.83
N VAL A 55 -2.16 39.21 -32.99
CA VAL A 55 -1.03 39.18 -32.05
C VAL A 55 -1.46 39.66 -30.67
N ARG A 56 -2.25 40.75 -30.58
CA ARG A 56 -2.80 41.22 -29.29
C ARG A 56 -3.73 40.19 -28.64
N ALA A 57 -4.56 39.50 -29.43
CA ALA A 57 -5.42 38.43 -28.91
C ALA A 57 -4.60 37.26 -28.38
N LEU A 58 -3.55 36.84 -29.10
CA LEU A 58 -2.64 35.78 -28.66
C LEU A 58 -1.87 36.17 -27.38
N LEU A 59 -1.44 37.42 -27.25
CA LEU A 59 -0.81 37.94 -26.03
C LEU A 59 -1.77 37.88 -24.83
N ILE A 60 -3.03 38.27 -25.00
CA ILE A 60 -4.04 38.16 -23.94
C ILE A 60 -4.26 36.70 -23.55
N TRP A 61 -4.39 35.79 -24.52
CA TRP A 61 -4.51 34.35 -24.27
C TRP A 61 -3.30 33.76 -23.55
N TYR A 62 -2.09 34.19 -23.91
CA TYR A 62 -0.85 33.77 -23.26
C TYR A 62 -0.80 34.22 -21.80
N VAL A 63 -1.21 35.46 -21.51
CA VAL A 63 -1.28 35.98 -20.13
C VAL A 63 -2.32 35.22 -19.31
N ILE A 64 -3.50 34.95 -19.87
CA ILE A 64 -4.54 34.13 -19.21
C ILE A 64 -4.00 32.72 -18.92
N PHE A 65 -3.33 32.10 -19.89
CA PHE A 65 -2.74 30.77 -19.73
C PHE A 65 -1.67 30.74 -18.63
N LEU A 66 -0.80 31.76 -18.55
CA LEU A 66 0.18 31.90 -17.47
C LEU A 66 -0.47 32.01 -16.09
N ILE A 67 -1.53 32.82 -15.96
CA ILE A 67 -2.28 32.94 -14.70
C ILE A 67 -2.88 31.60 -14.31
N LEU A 68 -3.44 30.85 -15.26
CA LEU A 68 -3.99 29.51 -15.02
C LEU A 68 -2.90 28.52 -14.57
N LEU A 69 -1.70 28.57 -15.16
CA LEU A 69 -0.58 27.74 -14.73
C LEU A 69 -0.14 28.04 -13.29
N ILE A 70 -0.12 29.31 -12.89
CA ILE A 70 0.22 29.72 -11.52
C ILE A 70 -0.84 29.22 -10.54
N ILE A 71 -2.14 29.38 -10.85
CA ILE A 71 -3.24 28.90 -10.02
C ILE A 71 -3.18 27.37 -9.89
N PHE A 72 -2.99 26.67 -11.00
CA PHE A 72 -2.89 25.21 -11.03
C PHE A 72 -1.68 24.71 -10.24
N GLY A 73 -0.50 25.31 -10.45
CA GLY A 73 0.72 24.99 -9.70
C GLY A 73 0.54 25.23 -8.19
N THR A 74 -0.11 26.34 -7.81
CA THR A 74 -0.43 26.64 -6.41
C THR A 74 -1.42 25.62 -5.83
N HIS A 75 -2.43 25.20 -6.60
CA HIS A 75 -3.39 24.18 -6.17
C HIS A 75 -2.71 22.82 -5.94
N ILE A 76 -1.85 22.37 -6.86
CA ILE A 76 -1.07 21.14 -6.70
C ILE A 76 -0.13 21.24 -5.49
N TYR A 77 0.52 22.39 -5.29
CA TYR A 77 1.38 22.63 -4.14
C TYR A 77 0.61 22.59 -2.81
N ILE A 78 -0.57 23.22 -2.73
CA ILE A 78 -1.44 23.13 -1.55
C ILE A 78 -1.90 21.69 -1.31
N MET A 79 -2.27 20.95 -2.37
CA MET A 79 -2.66 19.55 -2.25
C MET A 79 -1.51 18.66 -1.74
N TYR A 80 -0.29 18.89 -2.21
CA TYR A 80 0.91 18.22 -1.73
C TYR A 80 1.19 18.54 -0.26
N LEU A 81 1.11 19.81 0.13
CA LEU A 81 1.27 20.24 1.54
C LEU A 81 0.18 19.65 2.44
N ASN A 82 -1.07 19.58 1.98
CA ASN A 82 -2.16 18.96 2.73
C ASN A 82 -1.96 17.45 2.91
N ASN A 83 -1.44 16.76 1.89
CA ASN A 83 -1.09 15.34 2.00
C ASN A 83 0.05 15.12 3.01
N ILE A 84 1.07 15.99 3.02
CA ILE A 84 2.12 15.97 4.06
C ILE A 84 1.53 16.28 5.43
N LYS A 85 0.66 17.29 5.55
CA LYS A 85 0.01 17.67 6.81
C LYS A 85 -0.81 16.52 7.39
N ASN A 86 -1.57 15.82 6.56
CA ASN A 86 -2.34 14.65 6.96
C ASN A 86 -1.43 13.48 7.35
N ARG A 87 -0.28 13.30 6.67
CA ARG A 87 0.73 12.32 7.08
C ARG A 87 1.43 12.69 8.37
N VAL A 88 1.59 13.97 8.71
CA VAL A 88 2.35 14.41 9.90
C VAL A 88 1.46 14.50 11.16
N ASN A 89 0.15 14.70 10.98
CA ASN A 89 -0.79 14.94 12.07
C ASN A 89 -1.69 13.75 12.38
N ILE A 90 -1.09 12.61 12.73
CA ILE A 90 -1.83 11.46 13.25
C ILE A 90 -2.50 11.84 14.58
N ASP A 91 -3.82 11.63 14.65
CA ASP A 91 -4.57 11.68 15.91
C ASP A 91 -4.49 10.31 16.57
N PHE A 92 -3.39 10.09 17.30
CA PHE A 92 -3.16 8.81 17.97
C PHE A 92 -4.22 8.50 19.03
N ILE A 93 -4.96 9.49 19.56
CA ILE A 93 -6.04 9.20 20.52
C ILE A 93 -7.23 8.55 19.81
N ALA A 94 -7.60 9.08 18.64
CA ALA A 94 -8.60 8.44 17.79
C ALA A 94 -8.11 7.06 17.32
N ASP A 95 -6.86 6.96 16.86
CA ASP A 95 -6.29 5.70 16.37
C ASP A 95 -6.20 4.62 17.46
N LEU A 96 -5.78 4.97 18.69
CA LEU A 96 -5.79 4.07 19.84
C LEU A 96 -7.18 3.50 20.12
N LYS A 97 -8.23 4.32 19.96
CA LYS A 97 -9.61 3.87 20.17
C LYS A 97 -10.10 3.02 19.01
N ASP A 98 -9.88 3.46 17.78
CA ASP A 98 -10.49 2.87 16.59
C ASP A 98 -9.76 1.58 16.16
N CYS A 99 -8.44 1.54 16.25
CA CYS A 99 -7.62 0.39 15.87
C CYS A 99 -7.40 -0.60 17.02
N TYR A 100 -7.33 -0.11 18.27
CA TYR A 100 -6.95 -0.93 19.42
C TYR A 100 -8.02 -1.02 20.51
N GLY A 101 -9.14 -0.29 20.39
CA GLY A 101 -10.18 -0.26 21.42
C GLY A 101 -9.79 0.50 22.70
N ILE A 102 -8.63 1.17 22.73
CA ILE A 102 -8.07 1.81 23.92
C ILE A 102 -8.64 3.22 24.07
N ASN A 103 -9.62 3.38 24.95
CA ASN A 103 -10.14 4.70 25.29
C ASN A 103 -9.27 5.34 26.38
N ALA A 104 -8.51 6.38 26.04
CA ALA A 104 -7.61 7.05 26.96
C ALA A 104 -7.80 8.57 27.01
N LYS A 105 -7.18 9.19 28.01
CA LYS A 105 -7.00 10.64 28.11
C LYS A 105 -5.53 10.95 28.33
N VAL A 106 -5.06 12.04 27.74
CA VAL A 106 -3.73 12.60 28.04
C VAL A 106 -3.77 13.19 29.46
N ILE A 107 -2.80 12.83 30.28
CA ILE A 107 -2.62 13.37 31.64
C ILE A 107 -1.36 14.22 31.75
N GLU A 108 -0.34 13.94 30.95
CA GLU A 108 0.89 14.73 30.88
C GLU A 108 1.42 14.76 29.44
N LYS A 109 2.16 15.82 29.09
CA LYS A 109 2.80 15.96 27.77
C LYS A 109 4.14 16.67 27.90
N ASP A 110 5.14 16.12 27.23
CA ASP A 110 6.43 16.73 26.98
C ASP A 110 6.68 16.69 25.46
N ILE A 111 6.36 17.81 24.80
CA ILE A 111 6.21 17.88 23.35
C ILE A 111 6.87 19.12 22.76
N ASP A 112 7.37 18.98 21.52
CA ASP A 112 7.87 20.08 20.72
C ASP A 112 6.73 20.97 20.17
N LYS A 113 7.10 22.06 19.49
CA LYS A 113 6.14 22.98 18.87
C LYS A 113 5.27 22.34 17.78
N SER A 114 5.67 21.19 17.26
CA SER A 114 4.96 20.43 16.23
C SER A 114 4.06 19.34 16.84
N GLY A 115 4.01 19.23 18.17
CA GLY A 115 3.25 18.22 18.90
C GLY A 115 3.88 16.82 18.84
N ASN A 116 5.16 16.69 18.48
CA ASN A 116 5.89 15.44 18.61
C ASN A 116 6.53 15.35 20.00
N GLY A 117 6.72 14.14 20.49
CA GLY A 117 7.30 13.92 21.82
C GLY A 117 6.49 12.94 22.63
N LYS A 118 6.66 13.02 23.94
CA LYS A 118 6.13 12.08 24.91
C LYS A 118 4.78 12.55 25.44
N TYR A 119 3.82 11.66 25.43
CA TYR A 119 2.53 11.83 26.07
C TYR A 119 2.38 10.74 27.13
N VAL A 120 1.93 11.11 28.33
CA VAL A 120 1.48 10.14 29.33
C VAL A 120 -0.04 10.11 29.28
N LEU A 121 -0.58 8.92 29.08
CA LEU A 121 -2.00 8.67 28.93
C LEU A 121 -2.49 7.81 30.10
N LYS A 122 -3.78 7.92 30.37
CA LYS A 122 -4.50 7.05 31.30
C LYS A 122 -5.73 6.48 30.61
N SER A 123 -5.87 5.15 30.57
CA SER A 123 -7.08 4.52 30.04
C SER A 123 -8.31 4.82 30.91
N LYS A 124 -9.49 4.88 30.29
CA LYS A 124 -10.77 5.27 30.93
C LYS A 124 -11.57 4.07 31.42
N GLU A 125 -10.92 2.95 31.62
CA GLU A 125 -11.57 1.69 31.97
C GLU A 125 -11.76 1.56 33.49
N LYS A 126 -12.53 0.55 33.93
CA LYS A 126 -12.76 0.29 35.36
C LYS A 126 -11.45 0.17 36.15
N LYS A 127 -10.42 -0.39 35.52
CA LYS A 127 -9.04 -0.44 36.02
C LYS A 127 -8.15 0.36 35.06
N PRO A 128 -7.88 1.64 35.36
CA PRO A 128 -7.06 2.49 34.50
C PRO A 128 -5.60 2.05 34.50
N ILE A 129 -5.02 1.98 33.31
CA ILE A 129 -3.59 1.77 33.07
C ILE A 129 -3.00 3.10 32.60
N GLU A 130 -1.92 3.50 33.24
CA GLU A 130 -1.12 4.65 32.81
C GLU A 130 0.01 4.19 31.90
N PHE A 131 0.11 4.79 30.71
CA PHE A 131 1.01 4.36 29.66
C PHE A 131 1.57 5.54 28.87
N ILE A 132 2.69 5.33 28.20
CA ILE A 132 3.37 6.33 27.40
C ILE A 132 3.03 6.14 25.93
N VAL A 133 2.86 7.25 25.24
CA VAL A 133 2.84 7.33 23.77
C VAL A 133 3.98 8.24 23.33
N ILE A 134 4.79 7.79 22.38
CA ILE A 134 5.79 8.62 21.71
C ILE A 134 5.33 8.90 20.30
N LYS A 135 4.96 10.15 20.02
CA LYS A 135 4.56 10.59 18.69
C LYS A 135 5.76 11.13 17.94
N LYS A 136 5.98 10.64 16.72
CA LYS A 136 7.01 11.14 15.80
C LYS A 136 6.47 11.19 14.38
N PHE A 137 6.20 12.39 13.87
CA PHE A 137 5.91 12.67 12.46
C PHE A 137 5.07 11.60 11.74
N GLY A 138 3.78 11.54 12.04
CA GLY A 138 2.86 10.62 11.35
C GLY A 138 2.81 9.21 11.87
N SER A 139 3.67 8.87 12.83
CA SER A 139 3.59 7.61 13.56
C SER A 139 3.62 7.87 15.06
N TYR A 140 3.28 6.82 15.79
CA TYR A 140 3.47 6.77 17.23
C TYR A 140 3.79 5.34 17.67
N THR A 141 4.47 5.25 18.80
CA THR A 141 4.65 4.00 19.56
C THR A 141 4.04 4.19 20.94
N PHE A 142 3.69 3.09 21.60
CA PHE A 142 3.09 3.14 22.92
C PHE A 142 3.33 1.85 23.70
N ASP A 143 3.38 1.94 25.03
CA ASP A 143 3.73 0.81 25.92
C ASP A 143 2.51 0.19 26.65
N TYR A 144 1.28 0.49 26.21
CA TYR A 144 0.05 -0.02 26.83
C TYR A 144 0.03 -1.55 26.92
N PHE A 145 0.42 -2.24 25.85
CA PHE A 145 0.36 -3.70 25.81
C PHE A 145 1.39 -4.36 26.73
N ASP A 146 2.61 -3.81 26.81
CA ASP A 146 3.63 -4.27 27.75
C ASP A 146 3.16 -4.11 29.20
N ARG A 147 2.48 -3.00 29.52
CA ARG A 147 1.91 -2.76 30.85
C ARG A 147 0.76 -3.72 31.18
N THR A 148 -0.15 -3.96 30.23
CA THR A 148 -1.22 -4.95 30.42
C THR A 148 -0.65 -6.36 30.63
N LEU A 149 0.38 -6.74 29.87
CA LEU A 149 1.00 -8.06 30.00
C LEU A 149 1.63 -8.23 31.39
N LYS A 150 2.37 -7.23 31.87
CA LYS A 150 2.93 -7.24 33.23
C LYS A 150 1.83 -7.35 34.29
N GLU A 151 0.80 -6.51 34.21
CA GLU A 151 -0.27 -6.51 35.20
C GLU A 151 -1.00 -7.86 35.26
N GLU A 152 -1.27 -8.48 34.12
CA GLU A 152 -1.92 -9.79 34.06
C GLU A 152 -1.00 -10.93 34.50
N TYR A 153 0.29 -10.87 34.18
CA TYR A 153 1.28 -11.81 34.69
C TYR A 153 1.42 -11.73 36.23
N GLU A 154 1.49 -10.54 36.80
CA GLU A 154 1.63 -10.35 38.26
C GLU A 154 0.43 -10.89 39.04
N LYS A 155 -0.77 -10.87 38.46
CA LYS A 155 -1.99 -11.44 39.05
C LYS A 155 -2.16 -12.94 38.78
N SER A 156 -1.35 -13.50 37.88
CA SER A 156 -1.48 -14.90 37.48
C SER A 156 -1.08 -15.86 38.60
N SER A 157 -1.51 -17.13 38.46
CA SER A 157 -1.20 -18.20 39.40
C SER A 157 0.30 -18.49 39.49
N ASP A 158 0.71 -19.16 40.57
CA ASP A 158 2.09 -19.61 40.74
C ASP A 158 2.56 -20.55 39.62
N GLU A 159 1.65 -21.32 39.02
CA GLU A 159 1.97 -22.20 37.89
C GLU A 159 2.36 -21.41 36.64
N ILE A 160 1.64 -20.32 36.34
CA ILE A 160 1.97 -19.43 35.22
C ILE A 160 3.31 -18.74 35.49
N LYS A 161 3.53 -18.24 36.71
CA LYS A 161 4.78 -17.57 37.11
C LYS A 161 6.00 -18.48 37.13
N LYS A 162 5.81 -19.79 37.29
CA LYS A 162 6.88 -20.78 37.14
C LYS A 162 7.15 -21.14 35.67
N THR A 163 6.17 -20.93 34.80
CA THR A 163 6.25 -21.26 33.37
C THR A 163 6.98 -20.17 32.58
N PHE A 164 6.77 -18.90 32.95
CA PHE A 164 7.33 -17.76 32.25
C PHE A 164 8.31 -16.98 33.11
N GLU A 165 9.46 -16.63 32.55
CA GLU A 165 10.43 -15.73 33.13
C GLU A 165 10.21 -14.30 32.59
N PRO A 166 9.98 -13.30 33.47
CA PRO A 166 9.74 -11.93 33.04
C PRO A 166 11.05 -11.18 32.76
N HIS A 167 11.04 -10.33 31.73
CA HIS A 167 12.10 -9.39 31.44
C HIS A 167 11.54 -7.98 31.29
N GLU A 168 12.20 -7.01 31.94
CA GLU A 168 11.79 -5.60 31.93
C GLU A 168 12.92 -4.74 31.38
N GLU A 169 12.60 -3.87 30.41
CA GLU A 169 13.52 -2.87 29.87
C GLU A 169 12.82 -1.52 29.74
N TYR A 170 13.56 -0.43 29.96
CA TYR A 170 13.11 0.92 29.62
C TYR A 170 14.01 1.47 28.52
N ASN A 171 13.41 1.96 27.45
CA ASN A 171 14.20 2.61 26.40
C ASN A 171 14.64 4.03 26.83
N VAL A 172 15.51 4.66 26.03
CA VAL A 172 16.03 6.02 26.27
C VAL A 172 14.95 7.11 26.38
N ASN A 173 13.75 6.84 25.86
CA ASN A 173 12.62 7.75 25.92
C ASN A 173 11.64 7.42 27.07
N GLY A 174 11.94 6.39 27.86
CA GLY A 174 11.17 5.91 28.99
C GLY A 174 9.97 5.03 28.64
N GLU A 175 9.83 4.54 27.40
CA GLU A 175 8.84 3.50 27.09
C GLU A 175 9.22 2.20 27.78
N PHE A 176 8.22 1.60 28.42
CA PHE A 176 8.34 0.31 29.09
C PHE A 176 8.24 -0.83 28.06
N LYS A 177 9.15 -1.79 28.13
CA LYS A 177 9.06 -3.04 27.39
C LYS A 177 8.99 -4.19 28.38
N TYR A 178 8.07 -5.11 28.12
CA TYR A 178 7.87 -6.28 28.96
C TYR A 178 7.75 -7.50 28.08
N ASN A 179 8.56 -8.52 28.37
CA ASN A 179 8.42 -9.80 27.73
C ASN A 179 8.41 -10.93 28.75
N LEU A 180 7.78 -12.03 28.35
CA LEU A 180 7.74 -13.28 29.09
C LEU A 180 8.41 -14.34 28.24
N ASN A 181 9.39 -15.04 28.77
CA ASN A 181 10.09 -16.09 28.06
C ASN A 181 9.87 -17.43 28.73
N SER A 182 9.64 -18.48 27.95
CA SER A 182 9.63 -19.86 28.42
C SER A 182 10.60 -20.70 27.61
N ASN A 183 10.99 -21.86 28.12
CA ASN A 183 11.88 -22.78 27.41
C ASN A 183 11.12 -24.09 27.16
N ALA A 184 11.17 -24.57 25.92
CA ALA A 184 10.61 -25.86 25.55
C ALA A 184 11.68 -26.78 24.99
N SER A 185 11.71 -28.02 25.50
CA SER A 185 12.60 -29.08 25.04
C SER A 185 11.86 -30.20 24.32
N SER A 186 10.53 -30.19 24.34
CA SER A 186 9.64 -31.22 23.78
C SER A 186 8.31 -30.62 23.33
N LEU A 187 7.55 -31.37 22.52
CA LEU A 187 6.19 -30.95 22.12
C LEU A 187 5.21 -30.86 23.31
N SER A 188 5.40 -31.67 24.36
CA SER A 188 4.59 -31.58 25.58
C SER A 188 4.87 -30.32 26.40
N ASP A 189 6.10 -29.82 26.37
CA ASP A 189 6.42 -28.53 27.00
C ASP A 189 5.66 -27.40 26.28
N ILE A 190 5.61 -27.45 24.94
CA ILE A 190 4.85 -26.50 24.12
C ILE A 190 3.37 -26.52 24.52
N ASP A 191 2.76 -27.70 24.64
CA ASP A 191 1.36 -27.82 25.07
C ASP A 191 1.11 -27.11 26.40
N ASN A 192 1.95 -27.37 27.41
CA ASN A 192 1.81 -26.74 28.71
C ASN A 192 2.02 -25.22 28.65
N ILE A 193 3.03 -24.74 27.92
CA ILE A 193 3.34 -23.31 27.80
C ILE A 193 2.20 -22.56 27.10
N VAL A 194 1.71 -23.09 25.98
CA VAL A 194 0.59 -22.49 25.24
C VAL A 194 -0.67 -22.51 26.09
N HIS A 195 -0.94 -23.59 26.83
CA HIS A 195 -2.06 -23.65 27.76
C HIS A 195 -1.99 -22.54 28.81
N LYS A 196 -0.80 -22.30 29.42
CA LYS A 196 -0.60 -21.20 30.38
C LYS A 196 -0.76 -19.82 29.74
N TYR A 197 -0.28 -19.65 28.51
CA TYR A 197 -0.49 -18.42 27.74
C TYR A 197 -1.98 -18.16 27.47
N VAL A 198 -2.74 -19.17 27.04
CA VAL A 198 -4.18 -19.06 26.80
C VAL A 198 -4.93 -18.73 28.08
N GLN A 199 -4.58 -19.35 29.20
CA GLN A 199 -5.15 -18.99 30.52
C GLN A 199 -4.91 -17.50 30.85
N MET A 200 -3.70 -16.98 30.62
CA MET A 200 -3.41 -15.56 30.82
C MET A 200 -4.21 -14.66 29.88
N ARG A 201 -4.26 -14.99 28.58
CA ARG A 201 -5.00 -14.26 27.55
C ARG A 201 -6.48 -14.15 27.93
N ASP A 202 -7.09 -15.28 28.30
CA ASP A 202 -8.51 -15.36 28.59
C ASP A 202 -8.86 -14.59 29.87
N ASN A 203 -7.98 -14.64 30.89
CA ASN A 203 -8.13 -13.84 32.11
C ASN A 203 -8.05 -12.32 31.84
N ALA A 204 -7.21 -11.90 30.90
CA ALA A 204 -7.07 -10.50 30.52
C ALA A 204 -8.30 -9.94 29.81
N GLY A 205 -9.02 -10.81 29.08
CA GLY A 205 -10.19 -10.43 28.29
C GLY A 205 -9.86 -9.24 27.37
N LYS A 206 -10.63 -8.15 27.46
CA LYS A 206 -10.41 -6.93 26.66
C LYS A 206 -9.04 -6.25 26.84
N HIS A 207 -8.28 -6.60 27.87
CA HIS A 207 -6.92 -6.09 28.08
C HIS A 207 -5.85 -6.89 27.33
N PHE A 208 -6.23 -8.00 26.71
CA PHE A 208 -5.33 -8.75 25.83
C PHE A 208 -4.88 -7.88 24.66
N GLY A 209 -3.57 -7.74 24.53
CA GLY A 209 -2.96 -7.20 23.34
C GLY A 209 -2.58 -8.33 22.41
N TYR A 210 -3.08 -8.29 21.16
CA TYR A 210 -2.66 -9.23 20.11
C TYR A 210 -1.14 -9.25 19.90
N ASN A 211 -0.44 -8.20 20.33
CA ASN A 211 1.01 -8.07 20.24
C ASN A 211 1.74 -8.31 21.57
N TRP A 212 1.12 -8.94 22.58
CA TRP A 212 1.81 -9.34 23.81
C TRP A 212 3.10 -10.12 23.52
N ASN A 213 4.22 -9.71 24.12
CA ASN A 213 5.53 -10.29 23.88
C ASN A 213 5.76 -11.51 24.78
N VAL A 214 5.05 -12.60 24.50
CA VAL A 214 5.26 -13.89 25.14
C VAL A 214 5.99 -14.80 24.17
N ASN A 215 7.14 -15.31 24.58
CA ASN A 215 8.05 -16.05 23.72
C ASN A 215 8.36 -17.43 24.30
N ILE A 216 8.67 -18.35 23.40
CA ILE A 216 9.11 -19.71 23.67
C ILE A 216 10.48 -19.92 23.02
N ASN A 217 11.42 -20.47 23.78
CA ASN A 217 12.77 -20.75 23.34
C ASN A 217 12.93 -22.24 23.06
N PHE A 218 13.34 -22.55 21.83
CA PHE A 218 13.61 -23.89 21.32
C PHE A 218 15.12 -24.08 21.14
N ASP A 219 15.83 -24.43 22.21
CA ASP A 219 17.28 -24.70 22.15
C ASP A 219 18.08 -23.55 21.46
N GLY A 220 17.72 -22.29 21.71
CA GLY A 220 18.38 -21.09 21.19
C GLY A 220 17.60 -20.29 20.15
N MET A 221 16.49 -20.84 19.62
CA MET A 221 15.57 -20.13 18.73
C MET A 221 14.39 -19.57 19.51
N ILE A 222 14.21 -18.25 19.47
CA ILE A 222 13.12 -17.57 20.18
C ILE A 222 11.97 -17.36 19.21
N GLU A 223 10.84 -17.99 19.49
CA GLU A 223 9.59 -17.79 18.76
C GLU A 223 8.55 -17.10 19.63
N LYS A 224 7.72 -16.27 19.00
CA LYS A 224 6.65 -15.55 19.68
C LYS A 224 5.36 -16.38 19.64
N ILE A 225 4.68 -16.49 20.77
CA ILE A 225 3.35 -17.10 20.84
C ILE A 225 2.34 -16.08 20.32
N TRP A 226 1.85 -16.32 19.11
CA TRP A 226 0.84 -15.48 18.47
C TRP A 226 -0.57 -15.97 18.78
N SER A 227 -1.46 -15.04 19.07
CA SER A 227 -2.90 -15.28 18.99
C SER A 227 -3.57 -14.24 18.10
N MET A 228 -4.34 -14.73 17.11
CA MET A 228 -5.10 -13.97 16.12
C MET A 228 -6.35 -13.29 16.71
N GLY A 229 -6.57 -13.43 18.01
CA GLY A 229 -7.62 -12.73 18.74
C GLY A 229 -8.07 -13.52 19.96
N LEU A 230 -8.98 -12.92 20.73
CA LEU A 230 -9.52 -13.51 21.96
C LEU A 230 -10.27 -14.83 21.75
N ASN A 231 -10.73 -15.10 20.53
CA ASN A 231 -11.57 -16.25 20.22
C ASN A 231 -10.82 -17.36 19.46
N GLU A 232 -9.52 -17.21 19.23
CA GLU A 232 -8.73 -18.29 18.62
C GLU A 232 -8.59 -19.45 19.60
N ASP A 233 -8.82 -20.66 19.12
CA ASP A 233 -8.74 -21.86 19.93
C ASP A 233 -7.29 -22.23 20.28
N GLU A 234 -7.13 -22.89 21.43
CA GLU A 234 -5.83 -23.30 21.95
C GLU A 234 -5.12 -24.30 21.01
N GLU A 235 -5.88 -25.15 20.30
CA GLU A 235 -5.32 -26.17 19.41
C GLU A 235 -4.63 -25.55 18.19
N SER A 236 -5.24 -24.54 17.58
CA SER A 236 -4.68 -23.76 16.47
C SER A 236 -3.38 -23.07 16.86
N ILE A 237 -3.32 -22.47 18.06
CA ILE A 237 -2.10 -21.84 18.59
C ILE A 237 -1.03 -22.91 18.82
N ASN A 238 -1.38 -24.01 19.50
CA ASN A 238 -0.46 -25.12 19.76
C ASN A 238 0.13 -25.69 18.48
N ARG A 239 -0.72 -25.97 17.49
CA ARG A 239 -0.31 -26.52 16.20
C ARG A 239 0.70 -25.64 15.48
N ARG A 240 0.49 -24.33 15.50
CA ARG A 240 1.40 -23.35 14.90
C ARG A 240 2.80 -23.45 15.50
N ILE A 241 2.87 -23.35 16.83
CA ILE A 241 4.13 -23.39 17.59
C ILE A 241 4.83 -24.75 17.46
N LYS A 242 4.07 -25.85 17.44
CA LYS A 242 4.61 -27.19 17.21
C LYS A 242 5.16 -27.37 15.79
N CYS A 243 4.49 -26.84 14.77
CA CYS A 243 5.01 -26.85 13.41
C CYS A 243 6.33 -26.09 13.30
N GLU A 244 6.42 -24.90 13.90
CA GLU A 244 7.64 -24.09 13.92
C GLU A 244 8.79 -24.84 14.63
N TYR A 245 8.52 -25.44 15.79
CA TYR A 245 9.50 -26.26 16.50
C TYR A 245 10.02 -27.42 15.66
N VAL A 246 9.13 -28.23 15.07
CA VAL A 246 9.52 -29.42 14.29
C VAL A 246 10.27 -29.03 13.03
N VAL A 247 9.85 -27.97 12.33
CA VAL A 247 10.57 -27.44 11.15
C VAL A 247 11.99 -27.00 11.55
N SER A 248 12.12 -26.21 12.62
CA SER A 248 13.43 -25.77 13.12
C SER A 248 14.37 -26.94 13.45
N LYS A 249 13.83 -27.98 14.11
CA LYS A 249 14.60 -29.17 14.49
C LYS A 249 15.08 -30.00 13.30
N ILE A 250 14.19 -30.26 12.35
CA ILE A 250 14.53 -31.06 11.16
C ILE A 250 15.50 -30.30 10.26
N ASP A 251 15.23 -29.02 9.99
CA ASP A 251 16.06 -28.20 9.10
C ASP A 251 17.42 -27.89 9.74
N GLY A 252 17.47 -27.80 11.07
CA GLY A 252 18.70 -27.69 11.87
C GLY A 252 19.50 -28.99 11.98
N GLY A 253 18.96 -30.12 11.51
CA GLY A 253 19.62 -31.43 11.52
C GLY A 253 19.59 -32.17 12.86
N ASP A 254 18.75 -31.76 13.82
CA ASP A 254 18.56 -32.43 15.12
C ASP A 254 17.13 -32.98 15.21
N ASN A 255 16.96 -34.23 14.79
CA ASN A 255 15.70 -34.97 14.91
C ASN A 255 15.70 -35.96 16.09
N THR A 256 16.70 -35.91 16.97
CA THR A 256 16.90 -36.93 18.01
C THR A 256 15.81 -36.91 19.09
N LYS A 257 15.16 -35.76 19.27
CA LYS A 257 14.07 -35.54 20.24
C LYS A 257 12.67 -35.68 19.64
N LEU A 258 12.56 -36.11 18.38
CA LEU A 258 11.29 -36.20 17.64
C LEU A 258 11.01 -37.64 17.20
N THR A 259 9.78 -38.07 17.35
CA THR A 259 9.29 -39.34 16.80
C THR A 259 8.86 -39.18 15.34
N ASP A 260 8.86 -40.28 14.58
CA ASP A 260 8.41 -40.28 13.19
C ASP A 260 6.94 -39.81 13.04
N GLU A 261 6.09 -40.11 14.04
CA GLU A 261 4.70 -39.66 14.08
C GLU A 261 4.59 -38.14 14.25
N GLU A 262 5.38 -37.56 15.15
CA GLU A 262 5.46 -36.11 15.37
C GLU A 262 6.00 -35.38 14.14
N ILE A 263 7.05 -35.91 13.52
CA ILE A 263 7.61 -35.38 12.27
C ILE A 263 6.52 -35.40 11.18
N THR A 264 5.85 -36.53 11.00
CA THR A 264 4.80 -36.68 9.98
C THR A 264 3.66 -35.68 10.18
N ARG A 265 3.23 -35.49 11.44
CA ARG A 265 2.15 -34.57 11.80
C ARG A 265 2.55 -33.11 11.62
N TYR A 266 3.70 -32.70 12.16
CA TYR A 266 4.02 -31.29 12.35
C TYR A 266 5.08 -30.72 11.42
N TYR A 267 5.82 -31.54 10.67
CA TYR A 267 6.75 -31.02 9.66
C TYR A 267 5.96 -30.45 8.48
N LYS A 268 5.59 -29.18 8.62
CA LYS A 268 4.76 -28.39 7.70
C LYS A 268 5.42 -27.00 7.60
N PRO A 269 6.43 -26.83 6.71
CA PRO A 269 7.03 -25.53 6.45
C PRO A 269 5.95 -24.51 6.11
N TYR A 270 6.08 -23.28 6.63
CA TYR A 270 5.07 -22.24 6.44
C TYR A 270 4.77 -21.94 4.97
N SER A 271 5.79 -22.00 4.11
CA SER A 271 5.67 -21.75 2.68
C SER A 271 6.34 -22.85 1.86
N LEU A 272 5.70 -23.25 0.76
CA LEU A 272 6.27 -24.14 -0.24
C LEU A 272 6.29 -23.47 -1.60
N LYS A 273 7.40 -23.60 -2.33
CA LYS A 273 7.51 -23.17 -3.72
C LYS A 273 6.62 -24.06 -4.60
N VAL A 274 5.79 -23.44 -5.44
CA VAL A 274 4.84 -24.18 -6.27
C VAL A 274 5.43 -24.49 -7.64
N PHE A 275 5.31 -25.76 -8.03
CA PHE A 275 5.61 -26.28 -9.34
C PHE A 275 4.35 -26.89 -9.96
N ILE A 276 4.19 -26.77 -11.27
CA ILE A 276 3.16 -27.44 -12.05
C ILE A 276 3.84 -28.29 -13.11
N ASN A 277 3.60 -29.60 -13.08
CA ASN A 277 4.24 -30.57 -13.97
C ASN A 277 5.78 -30.40 -14.04
N GLY A 278 6.41 -30.14 -12.88
CA GLY A 278 7.85 -29.94 -12.76
C GLY A 278 8.37 -28.55 -13.19
N LYS A 279 7.50 -27.63 -13.62
CA LYS A 279 7.86 -26.26 -13.97
C LYS A 279 7.51 -25.30 -12.83
N GLU A 280 8.43 -24.41 -12.51
CA GLU A 280 8.22 -23.39 -11.48
C GLU A 280 7.16 -22.39 -11.92
N VAL A 281 6.25 -22.05 -11.00
CA VAL A 281 5.14 -21.13 -11.28
C VAL A 281 5.52 -19.71 -10.85
N TYR A 282 5.31 -18.74 -11.73
CA TYR A 282 5.56 -17.33 -11.47
C TYR A 282 4.30 -16.51 -11.68
N SER A 283 4.20 -15.39 -10.96
CA SER A 283 3.24 -14.34 -11.26
C SER A 283 3.95 -13.06 -11.65
N SER A 284 3.27 -12.20 -12.41
CA SER A 284 3.75 -10.84 -12.67
C SER A 284 3.16 -9.88 -11.64
N ILE A 285 4.01 -9.33 -10.78
CA ILE A 285 3.63 -8.26 -9.84
C ILE A 285 4.60 -7.10 -10.08
N MET A 286 4.07 -5.89 -10.34
CA MET A 286 4.89 -4.69 -10.56
C MET A 286 6.00 -4.87 -11.63
N ASN A 287 5.69 -5.58 -12.72
CA ASN A 287 6.63 -5.94 -13.79
C ASN A 287 7.81 -6.83 -13.35
N GLN A 288 7.71 -7.51 -12.20
CA GLN A 288 8.67 -8.52 -11.74
C GLN A 288 8.01 -9.90 -11.68
N GLN A 289 8.75 -10.92 -12.09
CA GLN A 289 8.34 -12.30 -11.88
C GLN A 289 8.55 -12.66 -10.40
N VAL A 290 7.45 -12.90 -9.70
CA VAL A 290 7.43 -13.34 -8.31
C VAL A 290 7.05 -14.81 -8.29
N GLN A 291 7.94 -15.64 -7.74
CA GLN A 291 7.69 -17.07 -7.55
C GLN A 291 6.42 -17.28 -6.72
N GLN A 292 5.55 -18.16 -7.18
CA GLN A 292 4.34 -18.53 -6.46
C GLN A 292 4.65 -19.51 -5.34
N THR A 293 4.05 -19.26 -4.18
CA THR A 293 4.17 -20.11 -3.00
C THR A 293 2.79 -20.54 -2.50
N ALA A 294 2.73 -21.75 -1.95
CA ALA A 294 1.60 -22.21 -1.18
C ALA A 294 1.91 -21.97 0.30
N LEU A 295 0.96 -21.42 1.04
CA LEU A 295 1.10 -21.07 2.45
C LEU A 295 0.29 -22.05 3.31
N TYR A 296 0.91 -22.58 4.36
CA TYR A 296 0.22 -23.50 5.26
C TYR A 296 -0.84 -22.75 6.08
N SER A 297 -2.09 -23.18 5.97
CA SER A 297 -3.20 -22.71 6.79
C SER A 297 -3.34 -23.62 8.00
N TYR A 298 -3.11 -23.06 9.20
CA TYR A 298 -3.31 -23.81 10.44
C TYR A 298 -4.78 -24.11 10.73
N SER A 299 -5.69 -23.23 10.26
CA SER A 299 -7.14 -23.39 10.36
C SER A 299 -7.63 -24.57 9.53
N GLU A 300 -7.23 -24.62 8.26
CA GLU A 300 -7.68 -25.66 7.32
C GLU A 300 -6.81 -26.93 7.35
N GLU A 301 -5.69 -26.89 8.08
CA GLU A 301 -4.67 -27.96 8.09
C GLU A 301 -4.15 -28.35 6.70
N ASP A 302 -4.16 -27.38 5.78
CA ASP A 302 -3.73 -27.59 4.41
C ASP A 302 -2.96 -26.39 3.87
N TYR A 303 -2.19 -26.62 2.82
CA TYR A 303 -1.61 -25.53 2.06
C TYR A 303 -2.67 -24.84 1.22
N THR A 304 -2.64 -23.52 1.19
CA THR A 304 -3.48 -22.70 0.33
C THR A 304 -2.61 -21.99 -0.69
N MET A 305 -3.08 -21.88 -1.93
CA MET A 305 -2.38 -21.18 -2.99
C MET A 305 -3.36 -20.38 -3.85
N PRO A 306 -2.93 -19.29 -4.49
CA PRO A 306 -3.81 -18.54 -5.36
C PRO A 306 -4.23 -19.39 -6.55
N ILE A 307 -5.53 -19.39 -6.86
CA ILE A 307 -6.10 -20.17 -7.96
C ILE A 307 -5.52 -19.80 -9.33
N SER A 308 -5.00 -18.57 -9.47
CA SER A 308 -4.32 -18.09 -10.67
C SER A 308 -3.06 -18.91 -11.01
N ALA A 309 -2.44 -19.58 -10.04
CA ALA A 309 -1.31 -20.47 -10.29
C ALA A 309 -1.67 -21.60 -11.27
N LEU A 310 -2.94 -22.02 -11.30
CA LEU A 310 -3.42 -23.05 -12.23
C LEU A 310 -3.44 -22.59 -13.69
N GLY A 311 -3.30 -21.29 -13.97
CA GLY A 311 -3.23 -20.77 -15.34
C GLY A 311 -2.01 -21.26 -16.13
N GLU A 312 -1.00 -21.84 -15.47
CA GLU A 312 0.14 -22.49 -16.12
C GLU A 312 -0.20 -23.88 -16.69
N ILE A 313 -1.38 -24.41 -16.39
CA ILE A 313 -1.88 -25.68 -16.95
C ILE A 313 -2.56 -25.36 -18.29
N GLU A 314 -2.11 -26.02 -19.37
CA GLU A 314 -2.56 -25.74 -20.74
C GLU A 314 -4.09 -25.87 -20.91
N GLU A 315 -4.73 -26.84 -20.26
CA GLU A 315 -6.20 -27.02 -20.36
C GLU A 315 -7.01 -26.15 -19.37
N VAL A 316 -6.35 -25.35 -18.53
CA VAL A 316 -7.03 -24.44 -17.59
C VAL A 316 -7.16 -23.06 -18.22
N GLN A 317 -8.38 -22.53 -18.21
CA GLN A 317 -8.67 -21.17 -18.62
C GLN A 317 -9.16 -20.37 -17.42
N ILE A 318 -8.54 -19.22 -17.16
CA ILE A 318 -8.97 -18.31 -16.09
C ILE A 318 -9.40 -16.99 -16.70
N THR A 319 -10.61 -16.56 -16.39
CA THR A 319 -11.10 -15.23 -16.76
C THR A 319 -10.78 -14.24 -15.64
N TYR A 320 -10.47 -13.00 -16.01
CA TYR A 320 -10.07 -11.96 -15.06
C TYR A 320 -10.94 -10.71 -15.24
N ASN A 321 -11.14 -9.97 -14.16
CA ASN A 321 -11.72 -8.63 -14.24
C ASN A 321 -10.66 -7.60 -14.71
N LYS A 322 -11.08 -6.34 -14.88
CA LYS A 322 -10.19 -5.22 -15.27
C LYS A 322 -9.06 -4.91 -14.28
N TYR A 323 -9.06 -5.51 -13.10
CA TYR A 323 -8.05 -5.37 -12.05
C TYR A 323 -7.20 -6.64 -11.88
N SER A 324 -7.23 -7.56 -12.85
CA SER A 324 -6.52 -8.83 -12.81
C SER A 324 -6.92 -9.73 -11.63
N THR A 325 -8.13 -9.56 -11.09
CA THR A 325 -8.71 -10.50 -10.13
C THR A 325 -9.36 -11.65 -10.90
N PRO A 326 -9.06 -12.92 -10.58
CA PRO A 326 -9.67 -14.04 -11.27
C PRO A 326 -11.17 -14.13 -10.94
N LEU A 327 -11.99 -14.40 -11.96
CA LEU A 327 -13.46 -14.40 -11.90
C LEU A 327 -14.05 -15.80 -12.11
N GLU A 328 -13.53 -16.55 -13.07
CA GLU A 328 -13.96 -17.92 -13.35
C GLU A 328 -12.76 -18.77 -13.74
N LEU A 329 -12.79 -20.05 -13.40
CA LEU A 329 -11.83 -21.06 -13.84
C LEU A 329 -12.58 -22.13 -14.63
N THR A 330 -12.11 -22.46 -15.82
CA THR A 330 -12.64 -23.55 -16.65
C THR A 330 -11.58 -24.62 -16.86
N PHE A 331 -11.96 -25.89 -16.67
CA PHE A 331 -11.11 -27.06 -16.91
C PHE A 331 -11.96 -28.24 -17.40
N LYS A 332 -11.56 -28.88 -18.51
CA LYS A 332 -12.22 -30.08 -19.10
C LYS A 332 -13.76 -30.00 -19.04
N ASP A 333 -14.31 -28.93 -19.62
CA ASP A 333 -15.75 -28.60 -19.73
C ASP A 333 -16.50 -28.22 -18.44
N LYS A 334 -15.81 -28.07 -17.31
CA LYS A 334 -16.39 -27.53 -16.07
C LYS A 334 -15.92 -26.11 -15.80
N THR A 335 -16.85 -25.21 -15.52
CA THR A 335 -16.57 -23.82 -15.13
C THR A 335 -16.93 -23.60 -13.67
N TYR A 336 -15.99 -23.08 -12.90
CA TYR A 336 -16.14 -22.68 -11.52
C TYR A 336 -16.11 -21.17 -11.41
N LYS A 337 -17.11 -20.59 -10.75
CA LYS A 337 -17.10 -19.17 -10.37
C LYS A 337 -16.12 -18.96 -9.22
N ILE A 338 -15.36 -17.89 -9.30
CA ILE A 338 -14.40 -17.51 -8.26
C ILE A 338 -15.05 -16.44 -7.41
N GLY A 339 -15.33 -16.80 -6.16
CA GLY A 339 -16.03 -15.95 -5.21
C GLY A 339 -16.43 -16.74 -3.98
N GLY A 340 -16.52 -16.07 -2.82
CA GLY A 340 -16.78 -16.72 -1.54
C GLY A 340 -15.52 -17.02 -0.73
N SER A 341 -15.71 -17.57 0.47
CA SER A 341 -14.65 -17.86 1.44
C SER A 341 -14.21 -19.33 1.42
N THR A 342 -15.04 -20.23 0.89
CA THR A 342 -14.81 -21.68 0.90
C THR A 342 -15.23 -22.31 -0.43
N VAL A 343 -14.76 -23.54 -0.65
CA VAL A 343 -15.06 -24.33 -1.85
C VAL A 343 -16.49 -24.88 -1.76
N ASN A 344 -17.27 -24.71 -2.82
CA ASN A 344 -18.57 -25.34 -3.01
C ASN A 344 -18.64 -25.95 -4.42
N LEU A 345 -18.25 -27.21 -4.55
CA LEU A 345 -18.21 -27.91 -5.84
C LEU A 345 -19.60 -28.18 -6.42
N GLU A 346 -20.64 -28.33 -5.59
CA GLU A 346 -22.02 -28.51 -6.05
C GLU A 346 -22.52 -27.28 -6.81
N ASN A 347 -22.24 -26.09 -6.28
CA ASN A 347 -22.58 -24.82 -6.90
C ASN A 347 -21.46 -24.27 -7.79
N SER A 348 -20.45 -25.09 -8.11
CA SER A 348 -19.29 -24.73 -8.94
C SER A 348 -18.69 -23.39 -8.53
N THR A 349 -18.42 -23.22 -7.24
CA THR A 349 -17.89 -21.97 -6.68
C THR A 349 -16.63 -22.27 -5.87
N ILE A 350 -15.56 -21.50 -6.08
CA ILE A 350 -14.27 -21.67 -5.41
C ILE A 350 -13.71 -20.32 -4.92
N PRO A 351 -12.92 -20.32 -3.83
CA PRO A 351 -12.26 -19.10 -3.35
C PRO A 351 -11.05 -18.71 -4.22
N THR A 352 -10.58 -17.47 -4.07
CA THR A 352 -9.38 -16.97 -4.76
C THR A 352 -8.11 -17.69 -4.31
N TYR A 353 -8.06 -18.13 -3.06
CA TYR A 353 -7.01 -19.00 -2.52
C TYR A 353 -7.63 -20.35 -2.22
N VAL A 354 -7.13 -21.38 -2.90
CA VAL A 354 -7.69 -22.73 -2.82
C VAL A 354 -6.75 -23.63 -2.01
N GLU A 355 -7.35 -24.47 -1.17
CA GLU A 355 -6.68 -25.60 -0.53
C GLU A 355 -6.10 -26.54 -1.59
N VAL A 356 -4.84 -26.92 -1.44
CA VAL A 356 -4.15 -27.75 -2.44
C VAL A 356 -4.77 -29.13 -2.53
N GLN A 357 -5.31 -29.69 -1.44
CA GLN A 357 -6.02 -30.98 -1.49
C GLN A 357 -7.28 -30.91 -2.35
N THR A 358 -7.94 -29.75 -2.41
CA THR A 358 -9.13 -29.54 -3.24
C THR A 358 -8.79 -29.66 -4.75
N LEU A 359 -7.55 -29.42 -5.15
CA LEU A 359 -7.11 -29.55 -6.55
C LEU A 359 -7.29 -30.96 -7.10
N LYS A 360 -7.23 -31.99 -6.25
CA LYS A 360 -7.53 -33.38 -6.65
C LYS A 360 -8.95 -33.52 -7.21
N GLN A 361 -9.90 -32.75 -6.69
CA GLN A 361 -11.31 -32.80 -7.07
C GLN A 361 -11.61 -31.90 -8.28
N ILE A 362 -10.97 -30.72 -8.34
CA ILE A 362 -11.19 -29.76 -9.44
C ILE A 362 -10.52 -30.24 -10.73
N ILE A 363 -9.25 -30.62 -10.65
CA ILE A 363 -8.40 -30.88 -11.82
C ILE A 363 -7.75 -32.26 -11.84
N GLY A 364 -8.05 -33.14 -10.87
CA GLY A 364 -7.46 -34.48 -10.83
C GLY A 364 -5.96 -34.49 -10.55
N ALA A 365 -5.44 -33.47 -9.88
CA ALA A 365 -4.00 -33.33 -9.64
C ALA A 365 -3.45 -34.39 -8.67
N LYS A 366 -2.24 -34.87 -8.92
CA LYS A 366 -1.40 -35.54 -7.93
C LYS A 366 -0.51 -34.49 -7.25
N LEU A 367 -0.45 -34.52 -5.93
CA LEU A 367 0.35 -33.59 -5.13
C LEU A 367 1.61 -34.31 -4.64
N GLU A 368 2.76 -33.70 -4.86
CA GLU A 368 4.06 -34.21 -4.45
C GLU A 368 4.72 -33.15 -3.56
N PHE A 369 4.70 -33.41 -2.25
CA PHE A 369 5.31 -32.56 -1.25
C PHE A 369 6.75 -32.99 -0.99
N ASN A 370 7.67 -32.03 -0.99
CA ASN A 370 9.00 -32.20 -0.45
C ASN A 370 9.23 -31.12 0.61
N TYR A 371 8.93 -31.46 1.87
CA TYR A 371 9.03 -30.52 2.98
C TYR A 371 10.47 -30.09 3.28
N LYS A 372 11.46 -30.95 3.00
CA LYS A 372 12.88 -30.65 3.17
C LYS A 372 13.39 -29.60 2.19
N GLU A 373 13.02 -29.74 0.92
CA GLU A 373 13.37 -28.76 -0.12
C GLU A 373 12.36 -27.61 -0.20
N GLN A 374 11.33 -27.63 0.67
CA GLN A 374 10.22 -26.69 0.72
C GLN A 374 9.52 -26.50 -0.65
N THR A 375 9.19 -27.59 -1.32
CA THR A 375 8.51 -27.58 -2.62
C THR A 375 7.20 -28.36 -2.62
N LEU A 376 6.25 -27.89 -3.43
CA LEU A 376 5.01 -28.55 -3.78
C LEU A 376 4.94 -28.65 -5.31
N ASN A 377 4.98 -29.87 -5.83
CA ASN A 377 4.75 -30.13 -7.25
C ASN A 377 3.33 -30.66 -7.49
N ILE A 378 2.58 -29.95 -8.32
CA ILE A 378 1.20 -30.26 -8.71
C ILE A 378 1.26 -30.91 -10.09
N VAL A 379 1.00 -32.21 -10.15
CA VAL A 379 1.08 -33.00 -11.37
C VAL A 379 -0.33 -33.21 -11.92
N VAL A 380 -0.59 -32.68 -13.12
CA VAL A 380 -1.90 -32.70 -13.79
C VAL A 380 -1.77 -33.49 -15.09
N LYS A 381 -2.69 -34.43 -15.31
CA LYS A 381 -2.68 -35.38 -16.42
C LYS A 381 -3.61 -35.01 -17.56
#